data_AF-X0WDB6-F1
#
_entry.id   AF-X0WDB6-F1
#
_cell.length_a   1.000
_cell.length_b   1.000
_cell.length_c   1.000
_cell.angle_alpha   90.00
_cell.angle_beta   90.00
_cell.angle_gamma   90.00
#
_symmetry.space_group_name_H-M   'P 1'
#
loop_
_entity.id
_entity.type
_entity.pdbx_description
1 polymer ?
#
loop_
_entity_poly.entity_id
_entity_poly.type
_entity_poly.pdbx_seq_one_letter_code
_entity_poly.pdbx_strand_id
1 'polypeptide(L)'
;SNADSGVITDVWDAAAQPVWLAPTEARIHNIVSTSDVDSDTGGAVAQGAGARTVRISGLKTWDDKETSEDVIMDGTDGTDTVNSYVIIHRMKVLTAGASGPNVGIITAIAAADATVTARIGIIKGQTLMAIYGVPSTQNAYMMNFSASVAQASPASASAGVIVRSTMDVTTDTTTFLFKHTSAVFEEGSTHVNHIFGMPKKFEGPCIIKLALVAGANDTNGDASFDLILVDN
;
A
#
# COMPACT_ATOMS: atom_id res chain seq x y z
N SER A 1 -9.69 2.48 3.03
CA SER A 1 -9.71 1.54 4.16
C SER A 1 -11.01 1.64 4.94
N ASN A 2 -11.32 0.62 5.73
CA ASN A 2 -12.37 0.65 6.73
C ASN A 2 -11.70 0.77 8.12
N ALA A 3 -12.06 1.79 8.90
CA ALA A 3 -11.52 2.04 10.23
C ALA A 3 -12.60 1.83 11.30
N ASP A 4 -12.21 1.14 12.38
CA ASP A 4 -13.08 0.88 13.53
C ASP A 4 -12.86 1.90 14.66
N SER A 5 -13.83 1.97 15.59
CA SER A 5 -13.82 2.93 16.68
C SER A 5 -12.56 2.77 17.54
N GLY A 6 -11.75 3.83 17.61
CA GLY A 6 -10.51 3.88 18.40
C GLY A 6 -9.36 3.03 17.86
N VAL A 7 -9.50 2.41 16.67
CA VAL A 7 -8.47 1.57 16.06
C VAL A 7 -7.74 2.37 14.98
N ILE A 8 -6.41 2.46 15.11
CA ILE A 8 -5.56 3.02 14.04
C ILE A 8 -5.49 2.01 12.91
N THR A 9 -5.97 2.43 11.73
CA THR A 9 -6.04 1.60 10.53
C THR A 9 -5.19 2.24 9.43
N ASP A 10 -4.17 1.54 8.95
CA ASP A 10 -3.34 2.01 7.84
C ASP A 10 -4.14 2.10 6.52
N VAL A 11 -3.76 3.03 5.65
CA VAL A 11 -4.46 3.26 4.38
C VAL A 11 -3.85 2.39 3.27
N TRP A 12 -4.43 1.19 3.09
CA TRP A 12 -4.02 0.20 2.10
C TRP A 12 -5.15 -0.77 1.72
N ASP A 13 -4.94 -1.55 0.65
CA ASP A 13 -5.98 -2.42 0.05
C ASP A 13 -6.34 -3.70 0.85
N ALA A 14 -5.60 -4.04 1.91
CA ALA A 14 -5.91 -5.25 2.69
C ALA A 14 -6.97 -4.96 3.77
N ALA A 15 -8.23 -5.00 3.35
CA ALA A 15 -9.38 -4.68 4.21
C ALA A 15 -9.51 -5.51 5.51
N ALA A 16 -8.88 -6.69 5.60
CA ALA A 16 -8.92 -7.56 6.79
C ALA A 16 -7.74 -7.36 7.75
N GLN A 17 -6.75 -6.53 7.39
CA GLN A 17 -5.58 -6.25 8.20
C GLN A 17 -5.54 -4.74 8.48
N PRO A 18 -6.05 -4.29 9.65
CA PRO A 18 -6.12 -2.87 9.95
C PRO A 18 -4.72 -2.24 10.02
N VAL A 19 -3.70 -3.01 10.40
CA VAL A 19 -2.31 -2.53 10.46
C VAL A 19 -1.49 -3.20 9.36
N TRP A 20 -0.80 -2.38 8.57
CA TRP A 20 0.22 -2.82 7.65
C TRP A 20 1.50 -3.15 8.43
N LEU A 21 1.96 -4.40 8.29
CA LEU A 21 3.14 -4.90 8.99
C LEU A 21 4.40 -4.46 8.24
N ALA A 22 5.24 -3.69 8.93
CA ALA A 22 6.49 -3.23 8.36
C ALA A 22 7.47 -4.41 8.17
N PRO A 23 8.18 -4.45 7.04
CA PRO A 23 9.21 -5.44 6.77
C PRO A 23 10.34 -5.33 7.79
N THR A 24 10.92 -6.46 8.19
CA THR A 24 12.16 -6.50 8.99
C THR A 24 13.37 -6.86 8.13
N GLU A 25 13.15 -7.43 6.94
CA GLU A 25 14.19 -7.85 6.00
C GLU A 25 13.64 -7.92 4.56
N ALA A 26 14.56 -8.04 3.59
CA ALA A 26 14.24 -8.22 2.19
C ALA A 26 13.72 -9.64 1.94
N ARG A 27 12.56 -9.77 1.30
CA ARG A 27 11.90 -11.07 1.10
C ARG A 27 11.48 -11.26 -0.35
N ILE A 28 11.56 -12.50 -0.82
CA ILE A 28 10.88 -12.95 -2.05
C ILE A 28 9.37 -12.99 -1.75
N HIS A 29 8.56 -12.61 -2.74
CA HIS A 29 7.11 -12.61 -2.61
C HIS A 29 6.49 -13.55 -3.64
N ASN A 30 5.59 -14.41 -3.18
CA ASN A 30 4.70 -15.14 -4.06
C ASN A 30 3.56 -14.21 -4.48
N ILE A 31 3.42 -13.99 -5.79
CA ILE A 31 2.36 -13.18 -6.40
C ILE A 31 1.25 -14.13 -6.85
N VAL A 32 0.12 -14.10 -6.13
CA VAL A 32 -0.98 -15.06 -6.33
C VAL A 32 -2.31 -14.34 -6.50
N SER A 33 -3.17 -14.85 -7.38
CA SER A 33 -4.55 -14.40 -7.53
C SER A 33 -5.53 -15.36 -6.86
N THR A 34 -6.67 -14.84 -6.42
CA THR A 34 -7.83 -15.67 -6.04
C THR A 34 -8.61 -16.21 -7.25
N SER A 35 -8.21 -15.88 -8.48
CA SER A 35 -8.86 -16.32 -9.72
C SER A 35 -7.87 -16.99 -10.66
N ASP A 36 -8.24 -18.15 -11.17
CA ASP A 36 -7.49 -18.95 -12.16
C ASP A 36 -7.33 -18.23 -13.51
N VAL A 37 -8.31 -17.41 -13.89
CA VAL A 37 -8.25 -16.61 -15.12
C VAL A 37 -7.29 -15.41 -15.05
N ASP A 38 -6.67 -15.11 -13.91
CA ASP A 38 -5.55 -14.17 -13.85
C ASP A 38 -4.23 -14.91 -14.13
N SER A 39 -4.03 -15.36 -15.37
CA SER A 39 -2.89 -16.18 -15.81
C SER A 39 -2.44 -15.85 -17.25
N ASP A 40 -1.14 -15.88 -17.53
CA ASP A 40 -0.56 -15.54 -18.87
C ASP A 40 0.17 -16.66 -19.59
N THR A 41 0.42 -17.78 -18.95
CA THR A 41 1.18 -18.88 -19.58
C THR A 41 0.51 -20.19 -19.25
N GLY A 42 0.68 -21.19 -20.13
CA GLY A 42 0.13 -22.53 -19.97
C GLY A 42 0.74 -23.30 -18.80
N GLY A 43 0.50 -22.83 -17.56
CA GLY A 43 0.55 -23.62 -16.34
C GLY A 43 -0.58 -24.66 -16.33
N ALA A 44 -1.04 -25.09 -15.16
CA ALA A 44 -2.21 -25.99 -15.08
C ALA A 44 -3.50 -25.32 -15.63
N VAL A 45 -3.51 -23.99 -15.76
CA VAL A 45 -4.63 -23.19 -16.26
C VAL A 45 -4.26 -22.55 -17.61
N ALA A 46 -5.15 -22.61 -18.60
CA ALA A 46 -4.96 -21.97 -19.90
C ALA A 46 -4.98 -20.43 -19.77
N GLN A 47 -4.32 -19.72 -20.72
CA GLN A 47 -4.31 -18.25 -20.80
C GLN A 47 -5.65 -17.66 -20.37
N GLY A 48 -5.62 -16.97 -19.25
CA GLY A 48 -6.80 -16.44 -18.63
C GLY A 48 -7.29 -15.14 -19.28
N ALA A 49 -8.55 -14.83 -19.00
CA ALA A 49 -9.19 -13.60 -19.45
C ALA A 49 -8.86 -12.39 -18.54
N GLY A 50 -8.24 -12.60 -17.39
CA GLY A 50 -7.87 -11.59 -16.40
C GLY A 50 -6.42 -11.11 -16.54
N ALA A 51 -5.79 -10.78 -15.40
CA ALA A 51 -4.43 -10.26 -15.34
C ALA A 51 -3.41 -11.27 -15.85
N ARG A 52 -2.43 -10.80 -16.63
CA ARG A 52 -1.43 -11.65 -17.28
C ARG A 52 -0.02 -11.39 -16.76
N THR A 53 0.42 -10.14 -16.88
CA THR A 53 1.71 -9.71 -16.35
C THR A 53 1.50 -8.61 -15.32
N VAL A 54 2.16 -8.72 -14.18
CA VAL A 54 2.14 -7.71 -13.10
C VAL A 54 3.55 -7.17 -12.90
N ARG A 55 3.70 -5.85 -12.99
CA ARG A 55 4.91 -5.14 -12.59
C ARG A 55 4.92 -4.93 -11.09
N ILE A 56 5.99 -5.33 -10.44
CA ILE A 56 6.28 -5.06 -9.04
C ILE A 56 7.34 -3.97 -8.98
N SER A 57 7.09 -2.89 -8.25
CA SER A 57 8.02 -1.79 -8.01
C SER A 57 8.24 -1.61 -6.52
N GLY A 58 9.50 -1.51 -6.11
CA GLY A 58 9.87 -1.37 -4.70
C GLY A 58 11.37 -1.26 -4.47
N LEU A 59 11.76 -1.24 -3.20
CA LEU A 59 13.16 -1.22 -2.80
C LEU A 59 13.64 -2.65 -2.52
N LYS A 60 14.79 -3.01 -3.08
CA LYS A 60 15.46 -4.29 -2.76
C LYS A 60 16.23 -4.22 -1.45
N THR A 61 16.81 -3.07 -1.17
CA THR A 61 17.55 -2.73 0.04
C THR A 61 17.18 -1.30 0.45
N TRP A 62 17.48 -0.91 1.69
CA TRP A 62 17.31 0.50 2.10
C TRP A 62 18.35 1.43 1.48
N ASP A 63 19.38 0.90 0.83
CA ASP A 63 20.53 1.65 0.30
C ASP A 63 20.50 1.85 -1.21
N ASP A 64 19.51 1.26 -1.88
CA ASP A 64 19.34 1.35 -3.32
C ASP A 64 18.05 2.09 -3.69
N LYS A 65 18.04 2.73 -4.86
CA LYS A 65 16.84 3.33 -5.44
C LYS A 65 15.82 2.26 -5.81
N GLU A 66 14.59 2.71 -6.07
CA GLU A 66 13.51 1.85 -6.54
C GLU A 66 13.90 1.07 -7.80
N THR A 67 13.56 -0.22 -7.78
CA THR A 67 13.69 -1.13 -8.91
C THR A 67 12.34 -1.76 -9.20
N SER A 68 12.22 -2.37 -10.39
CA SER A 68 11.02 -3.06 -10.77
C SER A 68 11.31 -4.34 -11.53
N GLU A 69 10.41 -5.30 -11.44
CA GLU A 69 10.39 -6.51 -12.25
C GLU A 69 8.98 -6.84 -12.72
N ASP A 70 8.90 -7.65 -13.78
CA ASP A 70 7.64 -8.12 -14.34
C ASP A 70 7.47 -9.60 -13.98
N VAL A 71 6.37 -9.91 -13.30
CA VAL A 71 5.96 -11.26 -12.91
C VAL A 71 4.86 -11.74 -13.85
N ILE A 72 5.07 -12.91 -14.44
CA ILE A 72 4.08 -13.60 -15.26
C ILE A 72 3.13 -14.36 -14.31
N MET A 73 1.84 -14.07 -14.39
CA MET A 73 0.84 -14.62 -13.48
C MET A 73 0.49 -16.07 -13.82
N ASP A 74 0.23 -16.87 -12.78
CA ASP A 74 -0.26 -18.26 -12.88
C ASP A 74 -1.52 -18.50 -12.02
N GLY A 75 -2.45 -17.55 -12.04
CA GLY A 75 -3.73 -17.66 -11.35
C GLY A 75 -3.59 -17.93 -9.86
N THR A 76 -4.13 -19.07 -9.42
CA THR A 76 -4.15 -19.50 -8.02
C THR A 76 -2.88 -20.24 -7.56
N ASP A 77 -2.02 -20.69 -8.48
CA ASP A 77 -0.80 -21.41 -8.13
C ASP A 77 0.30 -20.45 -7.64
N GLY A 78 0.26 -19.21 -8.14
CA GLY A 78 1.16 -18.12 -7.75
C GLY A 78 2.54 -18.20 -8.39
N THR A 79 3.20 -17.06 -8.52
CA THR A 79 4.54 -16.94 -9.10
C THR A 79 5.44 -16.12 -8.18
N ASP A 80 6.60 -16.66 -7.82
CA ASP A 80 7.59 -15.95 -7.01
C ASP A 80 8.27 -14.81 -7.78
N THR A 81 8.55 -13.72 -7.08
CA THR A 81 9.45 -12.68 -7.57
C THR A 81 10.88 -13.21 -7.70
N VAL A 82 11.63 -12.72 -8.69
CA VAL A 82 13.06 -12.99 -8.82
C VAL A 82 13.85 -12.17 -7.82
N ASN A 83 13.47 -10.91 -7.59
CA ASN A 83 14.12 -10.08 -6.58
C ASN A 83 13.46 -10.25 -5.21
N SER A 84 14.27 -10.11 -4.17
CA SER A 84 13.80 -9.83 -2.82
C SER A 84 13.57 -8.33 -2.64
N TYR A 85 12.46 -7.95 -2.02
CA TYR A 85 12.13 -6.56 -1.69
C TYR A 85 12.09 -6.35 -0.19
N VAL A 86 12.73 -5.29 0.30
CA VAL A 86 12.46 -4.81 1.67
C VAL A 86 11.05 -4.22 1.70
N ILE A 87 10.64 -3.43 0.71
CA ILE A 87 9.30 -2.86 0.65
C ILE A 87 8.80 -2.79 -0.80
N ILE A 88 7.53 -3.14 -1.01
CA ILE A 88 6.83 -2.99 -2.29
C ILE A 88 6.02 -1.70 -2.24
N HIS A 89 6.27 -0.79 -3.19
CA HIS A 89 5.54 0.47 -3.32
C HIS A 89 4.29 0.32 -4.18
N ARG A 90 4.43 -0.42 -5.30
CA ARG A 90 3.35 -0.57 -6.27
C ARG A 90 3.39 -1.96 -6.88
N MET A 91 2.21 -2.56 -7.03
CA MET A 91 1.98 -3.58 -8.05
C MET A 91 1.02 -3.03 -9.09
N LYS A 92 1.28 -3.27 -10.37
CA LYS A 92 0.46 -2.79 -11.49
C LYS A 92 0.35 -3.86 -12.57
N VAL A 93 -0.87 -4.16 -12.99
CA VAL A 93 -1.11 -5.02 -14.14
C VAL A 93 -0.66 -4.31 -15.42
N LEU A 94 0.20 -4.96 -16.20
CA LEU A 94 0.70 -4.46 -17.49
C LEU A 94 -0.12 -4.97 -18.67
N THR A 95 -0.49 -6.24 -18.62
CA THR A 95 -1.23 -6.94 -19.66
C THR A 95 -2.39 -7.70 -19.03
N ALA A 96 -3.52 -7.73 -19.72
CA ALA A 96 -4.70 -8.45 -19.29
C ALA A 96 -5.50 -8.95 -20.49
N GLY A 97 -6.35 -9.96 -20.27
CA GLY A 97 -7.29 -10.47 -21.26
C GLY A 97 -8.58 -9.65 -21.36
N ALA A 98 -9.65 -10.29 -21.82
CA ALA A 98 -10.93 -9.65 -22.11
C ALA A 98 -11.79 -9.28 -20.88
N SER A 99 -11.46 -9.77 -19.69
CA SER A 99 -12.25 -9.59 -18.46
C SER A 99 -11.84 -8.38 -17.63
N GLY A 100 -11.03 -7.48 -18.20
CA GLY A 100 -10.53 -6.30 -17.50
C GLY A 100 -9.18 -6.57 -16.82
N PRO A 101 -8.71 -5.63 -15.98
CA PRO A 101 -7.31 -5.65 -15.53
C PRO A 101 -7.00 -6.82 -14.59
N ASN A 102 -7.97 -7.29 -13.79
CA ASN A 102 -7.85 -8.47 -12.95
C ASN A 102 -9.24 -8.92 -12.51
N VAL A 103 -9.46 -10.23 -12.41
CA VAL A 103 -10.73 -10.83 -11.99
C VAL A 103 -10.71 -11.16 -10.50
N GLY A 104 -9.62 -11.74 -10.02
CA GLY A 104 -9.37 -12.04 -8.61
C GLY A 104 -8.63 -10.94 -7.88
N ILE A 105 -8.45 -11.15 -6.58
CA ILE A 105 -7.57 -10.34 -5.76
C ILE A 105 -6.14 -10.83 -5.97
N ILE A 106 -5.24 -9.95 -6.43
CA ILE A 106 -3.82 -10.28 -6.58
C ILE A 106 -3.08 -9.84 -5.32
N THR A 107 -2.32 -10.73 -4.70
CA THR A 107 -1.67 -10.51 -3.40
C THR A 107 -0.18 -10.83 -3.50
N ALA A 108 0.66 -9.96 -2.95
CA ALA A 108 2.06 -10.26 -2.68
C ALA A 108 2.20 -10.81 -1.27
N ILE A 109 2.55 -12.10 -1.17
CA ILE A 109 2.73 -12.81 0.09
C ILE A 109 4.22 -13.07 0.27
N ALA A 110 4.82 -12.55 1.33
CA ALA A 110 6.23 -12.79 1.63
C ALA A 110 6.46 -14.27 1.92
N ALA A 111 7.38 -14.91 1.19
CA ALA A 111 7.61 -16.35 1.27
C ALA A 111 8.17 -16.79 2.64
N ALA A 112 8.88 -15.91 3.33
CA ALA A 112 9.53 -16.21 4.60
C ALA A 112 8.57 -16.28 5.80
N ASP A 113 7.51 -15.46 5.82
CA ASP A 113 6.65 -15.27 6.99
C ASP A 113 5.15 -15.17 6.68
N ALA A 114 4.77 -15.40 5.42
CA ALA A 114 3.40 -15.32 4.92
C ALA A 114 2.71 -13.95 5.11
N THR A 115 3.46 -12.89 5.39
CA THR A 115 2.88 -11.54 5.52
C THR A 115 2.43 -11.01 4.16
N VAL A 116 1.24 -10.41 4.14
CA VAL A 116 0.73 -9.70 2.95
C VAL A 116 1.33 -8.30 2.96
N THR A 117 2.14 -7.97 1.95
CA THR A 117 2.84 -6.69 1.89
C THR A 117 2.19 -5.70 0.91
N ALA A 118 1.51 -6.22 -0.11
CA ALA A 118 0.76 -5.44 -1.09
C ALA A 118 -0.40 -6.26 -1.68
N ARG A 119 -1.44 -5.57 -2.16
CA ARG A 119 -2.64 -6.20 -2.75
C ARG A 119 -3.25 -5.34 -3.84
N ILE A 120 -3.73 -5.96 -4.92
CA ILE A 120 -4.59 -5.35 -5.93
C ILE A 120 -6.02 -5.87 -5.70
N GLY A 121 -6.96 -4.96 -5.43
CA GLY A 121 -8.37 -5.30 -5.36
C GLY A 121 -8.95 -5.71 -6.73
N ILE A 122 -10.08 -6.41 -6.73
CA ILE A 122 -10.79 -6.83 -7.95
C ILE A 122 -11.03 -5.62 -8.88
N ILE A 123 -10.73 -5.78 -10.18
CA ILE A 123 -10.92 -4.76 -11.24
C ILE A 123 -10.05 -3.49 -11.05
N LYS A 124 -9.18 -3.41 -10.04
CA LYS A 124 -8.38 -2.19 -9.78
C LYS A 124 -7.17 -2.07 -10.71
N GLY A 125 -6.56 -3.17 -11.09
CA GLY A 125 -5.35 -3.19 -11.93
C GLY A 125 -4.08 -2.59 -11.31
N GLN A 126 -4.14 -2.07 -10.09
CA GLN A 126 -3.00 -1.58 -9.33
C GLN A 126 -3.28 -1.55 -7.83
N THR A 127 -2.22 -1.52 -7.02
CA THR A 127 -2.32 -1.32 -5.57
C THR A 127 -2.73 0.12 -5.24
N LEU A 128 -3.50 0.29 -4.18
CA LEU A 128 -3.89 1.56 -3.57
C LEU A 128 -3.37 1.54 -2.12
N MET A 129 -2.18 2.11 -1.93
CA MET A 129 -1.54 2.19 -0.61
C MET A 129 -0.96 3.59 -0.42
N ALA A 130 -1.20 4.17 0.75
CA ALA A 130 -0.55 5.41 1.18
C ALA A 130 0.62 5.05 2.11
N ILE A 131 1.54 4.23 1.59
CA ILE A 131 2.73 3.72 2.27
C ILE A 131 3.90 3.84 1.29
N TYR A 132 5.02 4.41 1.72
CA TYR A 132 6.20 4.59 0.89
C TYR A 132 7.48 4.44 1.70
N GLY A 133 8.46 3.71 1.17
CA GLY A 133 9.81 3.60 1.73
C GLY A 133 10.75 4.57 1.04
N VAL A 134 11.39 5.44 1.81
CA VAL A 134 12.43 6.36 1.35
C VAL A 134 13.79 5.66 1.54
N PRO A 135 14.57 5.42 0.48
CA PRO A 135 15.91 4.83 0.63
C PRO A 135 16.91 5.84 1.18
N SER A 136 18.04 5.37 1.73
CA SER A 136 19.12 6.20 2.29
C SER A 136 19.79 7.09 1.24
N THR A 137 19.61 6.81 -0.05
CA THR A 137 20.11 7.62 -1.17
C THR A 137 19.23 8.83 -1.51
N GLN A 138 18.05 8.97 -0.89
CA GLN A 138 17.08 10.01 -1.22
C GLN A 138 16.45 10.63 0.03
N ASN A 139 15.96 11.85 -0.12
CA ASN A 139 15.08 12.50 0.84
C ASN A 139 13.68 12.68 0.22
N ALA A 140 12.64 12.47 1.02
CA ALA A 140 11.27 12.73 0.60
C ALA A 140 10.77 14.05 1.21
N TYR A 141 10.17 14.88 0.38
CA TYR A 141 9.54 16.14 0.77
C TYR A 141 8.04 16.01 0.54
N MET A 142 7.27 15.94 1.62
CA MET A 142 5.81 15.89 1.55
C MET A 142 5.24 17.28 1.36
N MET A 143 4.53 17.46 0.24
CA MET A 143 3.92 18.72 -0.15
C MET A 143 2.55 18.90 0.47
N ASN A 144 1.77 17.81 0.45
CA ASN A 144 0.44 17.76 1.02
C ASN A 144 0.12 16.32 1.46
N PHE A 145 -0.96 16.21 2.23
CA PHE A 145 -1.74 14.98 2.29
C PHE A 145 -3.21 15.34 2.21
N SER A 146 -4.00 14.44 1.62
CA SER A 146 -5.45 14.55 1.57
C SER A 146 -6.07 13.33 2.23
N ALA A 147 -7.22 13.52 2.86
CA ALA A 147 -8.03 12.43 3.37
C ALA A 147 -9.51 12.76 3.22
N SER A 148 -10.32 11.74 3.00
CA SER A 148 -11.76 11.86 3.03
C SER A 148 -12.38 10.70 3.78
N VAL A 149 -13.57 10.94 4.34
CA VAL A 149 -14.36 9.92 5.02
C VAL A 149 -15.76 9.95 4.43
N ALA A 150 -16.26 8.76 4.07
CA ALA A 150 -17.62 8.54 3.60
C ALA A 150 -18.38 7.78 4.69
N GLN A 151 -19.53 8.31 5.10
CA GLN A 151 -20.33 7.69 6.14
C GLN A 151 -21.51 6.89 5.56
N ALA A 152 -21.86 5.78 6.21
CA ALA A 152 -23.07 4.99 5.95
C ALA A 152 -24.21 5.18 6.97
N SER A 153 -23.98 5.82 8.13
CA SER A 153 -24.98 5.98 9.21
C SER A 153 -24.66 7.18 10.11
N PRO A 154 -25.64 8.01 10.56
CA PRO A 154 -25.43 9.34 11.16
C PRO A 154 -24.93 9.34 12.62
N ALA A 155 -23.91 8.55 12.97
CA ALA A 155 -23.28 8.64 14.29
C ALA A 155 -22.30 9.82 14.33
N SER A 156 -22.45 10.73 15.29
CA SER A 156 -21.50 11.81 15.53
C SER A 156 -20.19 11.24 16.06
N ALA A 157 -19.24 11.01 15.16
CA ALA A 157 -17.89 10.59 15.50
C ALA A 157 -16.86 11.45 14.76
N SER A 158 -15.71 11.65 15.39
CA SER A 158 -14.57 12.34 14.81
C SER A 158 -13.67 11.31 14.16
N ALA A 159 -13.26 11.52 12.91
CA ALA A 159 -12.20 10.75 12.30
C ALA A 159 -10.93 11.61 12.15
N GLY A 160 -9.77 10.95 12.05
CA GLY A 160 -8.49 11.61 11.91
C GLY A 160 -7.61 10.88 10.92
N VAL A 161 -6.89 11.64 10.09
CA VAL A 161 -5.77 11.12 9.32
C VAL A 161 -4.47 11.43 10.04
N ILE A 162 -3.61 10.42 10.14
CA ILE A 162 -2.32 10.48 10.84
C ILE A 162 -1.21 10.25 9.82
N VAL A 163 -0.28 11.20 9.73
CA VAL A 163 0.99 10.98 9.03
C VAL A 163 1.97 10.35 10.01
N ARG A 164 2.51 9.18 9.66
CA ARG A 164 3.49 8.46 10.47
C ARG A 164 4.77 8.24 9.70
N SER A 165 5.90 8.25 10.41
CA SER A 165 7.14 7.68 9.87
C SER A 165 7.80 6.74 10.88
N THR A 166 8.56 5.76 10.40
CA THR A 166 9.41 4.95 11.28
C THR A 166 10.42 5.81 12.01
N MET A 167 10.81 5.37 13.21
CA MET A 167 11.94 5.95 13.94
C MET A 167 13.26 5.63 13.24
N ASP A 168 13.46 4.37 12.87
CA ASP A 168 14.65 3.90 12.18
C ASP A 168 14.38 2.54 11.51
N VAL A 169 14.45 2.45 10.19
CA VAL A 169 14.20 1.18 9.49
C VAL A 169 15.35 0.18 9.57
N THR A 170 16.51 0.58 10.08
CA THR A 170 17.68 -0.28 10.23
C THR A 170 17.70 -1.02 11.55
N THR A 171 17.11 -0.45 12.61
CA THR A 171 17.09 -1.04 13.96
C THR A 171 15.69 -1.26 14.53
N ASP A 172 14.68 -0.50 14.10
CA ASP A 172 13.29 -0.63 14.56
C ASP A 172 12.27 -0.22 13.50
N THR A 173 11.91 -1.18 12.65
CA THR A 173 10.92 -0.99 11.58
C THR A 173 9.48 -0.92 12.10
N THR A 174 9.25 -1.25 13.37
CA THR A 174 7.90 -1.42 13.95
C THR A 174 7.42 -0.17 14.68
N THR A 175 8.33 0.66 15.15
CA THR A 175 7.98 1.89 15.88
C THR A 175 7.77 3.06 14.92
N PHE A 176 6.51 3.50 14.82
CA PHE A 176 6.09 4.63 14.01
C PHE A 176 5.79 5.87 14.86
N LEU A 177 6.50 6.96 14.58
CA LEU A 177 6.33 8.28 15.16
C LEU A 177 5.17 9.04 14.50
N PHE A 178 4.39 9.76 15.30
CA PHE A 178 3.39 10.71 14.80
C PHE A 178 4.08 11.97 14.26
N LYS A 179 3.73 12.38 13.05
CA LYS A 179 4.36 13.53 12.37
C LYS A 179 3.37 14.65 12.10
N HIS A 180 2.12 14.30 11.84
CA HIS A 180 1.02 15.24 11.67
C HIS A 180 -0.32 14.52 11.91
N THR A 181 -1.35 15.27 12.29
CA THR A 181 -2.73 14.79 12.33
C THR A 181 -3.68 15.86 11.81
N SER A 182 -4.73 15.46 11.11
CA SER A 182 -5.85 16.34 10.77
C SER A 182 -7.16 15.65 11.04
N ALA A 183 -8.09 16.39 11.64
CA ALA A 183 -9.44 15.90 11.85
C ALA A 183 -10.24 15.98 10.54
N VAL A 184 -11.06 14.97 10.33
CA VAL A 184 -12.13 14.89 9.34
C VAL A 184 -13.40 14.58 10.12
N PHE A 185 -14.44 15.39 9.96
CA PHE A 185 -15.67 15.24 10.73
C PHE A 185 -16.59 14.24 10.02
N GLU A 186 -17.24 13.33 10.74
CA GLU A 186 -18.13 12.34 10.11
C GLU A 186 -19.55 12.88 9.87
N GLU A 187 -19.79 14.19 10.04
CA GLU A 187 -21.08 14.81 9.69
C GLU A 187 -21.14 15.07 8.17
N GLY A 188 -21.60 14.04 7.43
CA GLY A 188 -21.60 14.03 5.97
C GLY A 188 -20.23 13.65 5.38
N SER A 189 -20.14 13.56 4.05
CA SER A 189 -18.84 13.35 3.38
C SER A 189 -17.95 14.55 3.61
N THR A 190 -16.85 14.36 4.34
CA THR A 190 -15.86 15.41 4.55
C THR A 190 -14.54 15.06 3.89
N HIS A 191 -13.85 16.11 3.47
CA HIS A 191 -12.53 16.03 2.88
C HIS A 191 -11.63 17.05 3.58
N VAL A 192 -10.38 16.68 3.79
CA VAL A 192 -9.31 17.59 4.19
C VAL A 192 -8.19 17.46 3.18
N ASN A 193 -7.64 18.61 2.77
CA ASN A 193 -6.37 18.67 2.08
C ASN A 193 -5.47 19.60 2.89
N HIS A 194 -4.43 19.04 3.50
CA HIS A 194 -3.47 19.79 4.27
C HIS A 194 -2.23 20.04 3.43
N ILE A 195 -2.00 21.31 3.09
CA ILE A 195 -0.83 21.75 2.33
C ILE A 195 0.23 22.27 3.30
N PHE A 196 1.43 21.72 3.22
CA PHE A 196 2.55 22.22 4.00
C PHE A 196 3.15 23.46 3.34
N GLY A 197 3.09 24.62 4.02
CA GLY A 197 3.67 25.87 3.50
C GLY A 197 5.19 25.78 3.26
N MET A 198 5.88 24.96 4.05
CA MET A 198 7.22 24.45 3.75
C MET A 198 7.15 22.92 3.73
N PRO A 199 7.62 22.23 2.68
CA PRO A 199 7.46 20.79 2.56
C PRO A 199 8.04 20.05 3.77
N LYS A 200 7.31 19.08 4.28
CA LYS A 200 7.79 18.27 5.41
C LYS A 200 8.85 17.30 4.90
N LYS A 201 10.11 17.54 5.30
CA LYS A 201 11.24 16.65 4.97
C LYS A 201 11.19 15.37 5.80
N PHE A 202 11.43 14.25 5.12
CA PHE A 202 11.68 12.93 5.68
C PHE A 202 13.02 12.45 5.15
N GLU A 203 13.96 12.21 6.05
CA GLU A 203 15.29 11.73 5.71
C GLU A 203 15.25 10.21 5.54
N GLY A 204 15.83 9.72 4.45
CA GLY A 204 16.04 8.30 4.26
C GLY A 204 17.15 7.77 5.19
N PRO A 205 17.09 6.49 5.61
CA PRO A 205 16.05 5.53 5.26
C PRO A 205 14.86 5.59 6.23
N CYS A 206 13.63 5.66 5.72
CA CYS A 206 12.43 5.62 6.55
C CYS A 206 11.20 5.12 5.79
N ILE A 207 10.17 4.65 6.52
CA ILE A 207 8.84 4.39 5.95
C ILE A 207 7.93 5.53 6.33
N ILE A 208 7.18 6.06 5.36
CA ILE A 208 6.11 7.03 5.54
C ILE A 208 4.78 6.33 5.29
N LYS A 209 3.80 6.52 6.16
CA LYS A 209 2.45 6.01 5.94
C LYS A 209 1.35 6.93 6.45
N LEU A 210 0.17 6.82 5.84
CA LEU A 210 -1.06 7.40 6.37
C LEU A 210 -1.89 6.33 7.07
N ALA A 211 -2.50 6.72 8.18
CA ALA A 211 -3.48 5.92 8.89
C ALA A 211 -4.74 6.74 9.18
N LEU A 212 -5.86 6.06 9.29
CA LEU A 212 -7.15 6.57 9.71
C LEU A 212 -7.44 6.10 11.14
N VAL A 213 -8.11 6.95 11.91
CA VAL A 213 -8.76 6.58 13.17
C VAL A 213 -10.17 7.12 13.13
N ALA A 214 -11.16 6.32 13.55
CA ALA A 214 -12.56 6.70 13.55
C ALA A 214 -13.14 6.69 14.97
N GLY A 215 -14.19 7.48 15.19
CA GLY A 215 -14.95 7.44 16.45
C GLY A 215 -16.07 6.40 16.42
N ALA A 216 -16.47 5.95 15.23
CA ALA A 216 -17.46 4.90 15.00
C ALA A 216 -16.82 3.66 14.32
N ASN A 217 -17.52 2.54 14.38
CA ASN A 217 -17.13 1.34 13.64
C ASN A 217 -17.54 1.45 12.17
N ASP A 218 -16.86 0.68 11.33
CA ASP A 218 -17.17 0.58 9.91
C ASP A 218 -17.08 1.91 9.14
N THR A 219 -16.16 2.79 9.54
CA THR A 219 -15.95 4.09 8.89
C THR A 219 -15.04 3.94 7.67
N ASN A 220 -15.64 4.08 6.48
CA ASN A 220 -14.90 4.07 5.23
C ASN A 220 -14.19 5.41 5.01
N GLY A 221 -12.88 5.36 4.78
CA GLY A 221 -12.11 6.52 4.40
C GLY A 221 -10.98 6.20 3.43
N ASP A 222 -10.50 7.25 2.80
CA ASP A 222 -9.38 7.23 1.88
C ASP A 222 -8.40 8.34 2.23
N ALA A 223 -7.13 8.12 1.92
CA ALA A 223 -6.09 9.11 2.11
C ALA A 223 -4.98 8.94 1.07
N SER A 224 -4.33 10.04 0.76
CA SER A 224 -3.20 10.11 -0.17
C SER A 224 -2.20 11.16 0.30
N PHE A 225 -0.96 11.05 -0.17
CA PHE A 225 0.05 12.10 -0.01
C PHE A 225 0.75 12.33 -1.34
N ASP A 226 1.33 13.53 -1.46
CA ASP A 226 2.22 13.89 -2.55
C ASP A 226 3.64 14.07 -2.01
N LEU A 227 4.59 13.31 -2.56
CA LEU A 227 6.01 13.36 -2.22
C LEU A 227 6.82 13.83 -3.43
N ILE A 228 7.83 14.65 -3.16
CA ILE A 228 8.94 14.91 -4.08
C ILE A 228 10.16 14.20 -3.53
N LEU A 229 10.78 13.35 -4.35
CA LEU A 229 12.04 12.67 -4.01
C LEU A 229 13.20 13.48 -4.57
N VAL A 230 14.22 13.70 -3.73
CA VAL A 230 15.44 14.39 -4.10
C VAL A 230 16.60 13.47 -3.77
N ASP A 231 17.48 13.24 -4.75
CA ASP A 231 18.72 12.50 -4.56
C ASP A 231 19.65 13.26 -3.63
N ASN A 232 20.35 12.53 -2.76
CA ASN A 232 21.35 13.07 -1.84
C ASN A 232 22.64 13.50 -2.55
#